data_AF-A0A8S1B7B3-F1
#
_entry.id   AF-A0A8S1B7B3-F1
#
_cell.length_a   1.000
_cell.length_b   1.000
_cell.length_c   1.000
_cell.angle_alpha   90.00
_cell.angle_beta   90.00
_cell.angle_gamma   90.00
#
_symmetry.space_group_name_H-M   'P 1'
#
loop_
_entity.id
_entity.type
_entity.pdbx_description
1 polymer ?
#
loop_
_entity_poly.entity_id
_entity_poly.type
_entity_poly.pdbx_seq_one_letter_code
_entity_poly.pdbx_strand_id
1 'polypeptide(L)'
;MLEGPDFFELEGKFVLMMSPQGMNSTGNRYWTASVMKLISFAAETDFQEIDFGHDFYATQSTQNNRSRILIAWLGMWQDFGSNTTLVEHTYGRAGALTIFRNLTLKNNRIVMKPVDNMVELREGPVFNGTLDMENEITALPQTAELIVSANWSQIVELQFLGRDGRFRHI
;
A
#
# COMPACT_ATOMS: atom_id res chain seq x y z
N MET A 1 7.12 -6.99 19.17
CA MET A 1 7.02 -8.34 18.58
C MET A 1 7.31 -8.22 17.09
N LEU A 2 7.85 -9.25 16.44
CA LEU A 2 7.92 -9.32 14.98
C LEU A 2 6.93 -10.39 14.53
N GLU A 3 5.82 -9.98 13.93
CA GLU A 3 4.72 -10.85 13.53
C GLU A 3 4.73 -11.12 12.03
N GLY A 4 4.03 -12.17 11.60
CA GLY A 4 3.90 -12.53 10.19
C GLY A 4 5.23 -12.67 9.44
N PRO A 5 6.23 -13.42 9.97
CA PRO A 5 7.49 -13.58 9.26
C PRO A 5 7.26 -14.31 7.93
N ASP A 6 7.84 -13.76 6.87
CA ASP A 6 7.83 -14.33 5.53
C ASP A 6 9.23 -14.23 4.92
N PHE A 7 9.78 -15.36 4.48
CA PHE A 7 11.14 -15.46 3.96
C PHE A 7 11.13 -16.10 2.57
N PHE A 8 11.58 -15.36 1.57
CA PHE A 8 11.49 -15.78 0.17
C PHE A 8 12.59 -15.16 -0.70
N GLU A 9 12.84 -15.79 -1.85
CA GLU A 9 13.68 -15.20 -2.88
C GLU A 9 12.84 -14.30 -3.81
N LEU A 10 13.37 -13.11 -4.13
CA LEU A 10 12.82 -12.18 -5.10
C LEU A 10 13.94 -11.64 -5.97
N GLU A 11 13.91 -11.95 -7.27
CA GLU A 11 14.88 -11.47 -8.27
C GLU A 11 16.36 -11.70 -7.84
N GLY A 12 16.68 -12.92 -7.37
CA GLY A 12 18.03 -13.33 -6.99
C GLY A 12 18.48 -12.90 -5.59
N LYS A 13 17.57 -12.37 -4.77
CA LYS A 13 17.86 -11.84 -3.43
C LYS A 13 16.88 -12.41 -2.42
N PHE A 14 17.35 -12.83 -1.26
CA PHE A 14 16.44 -13.23 -0.19
C PHE A 14 15.90 -12.02 0.56
N VAL A 15 14.59 -12.04 0.76
CA VAL A 15 13.79 -11.06 1.47
C VAL A 15 13.25 -11.73 2.73
N LEU A 16 13.48 -11.09 3.87
CA LEU A 16 12.77 -11.33 5.13
C LEU A 16 11.80 -10.17 5.35
N MET A 17 10.52 -10.50 5.42
CA MET A 17 9.42 -9.56 5.64
C MET A 17 8.73 -9.87 6.96
N MET A 18 8.33 -8.84 7.68
CA MET A 18 7.70 -8.95 9.00
C MET A 18 6.89 -7.71 9.34
N SER A 19 5.91 -7.84 10.22
CA SER A 19 5.11 -6.73 10.74
C SER A 19 5.52 -6.44 12.19
N PRO A 20 6.20 -5.30 12.46
CA PRO A 20 6.65 -5.00 13.79
C PRO A 20 5.50 -4.44 14.66
N GLN A 21 5.28 -5.06 15.81
CA GLN A 21 4.36 -4.57 16.83
C GLN A 21 5.12 -3.78 17.90
N GLY A 22 4.59 -2.60 18.25
CA GLY A 22 5.10 -1.75 19.33
C GLY A 22 6.23 -0.80 18.93
N MET A 23 6.46 -0.58 17.62
CA MET A 23 7.37 0.47 17.15
C MET A 23 6.67 1.83 17.17
N ASN A 24 7.35 2.85 17.69
CA ASN A 24 6.86 4.22 17.64
C ASN A 24 6.82 4.72 16.19
N SER A 25 5.72 5.38 15.82
CA SER A 25 5.63 6.07 14.54
C SER A 25 6.70 7.16 14.44
N THR A 26 7.22 7.37 13.24
CA THR A 26 8.10 8.50 12.93
C THR A 26 7.39 9.42 11.96
N GLY A 27 6.84 10.54 12.44
CA GLY A 27 5.96 11.41 11.65
C GLY A 27 4.62 10.74 11.34
N ASN A 28 4.15 10.82 10.10
CA ASN A 28 2.91 10.16 9.64
C ASN A 28 3.11 8.68 9.24
N ARG A 29 4.26 8.07 9.55
CA ARG A 29 4.58 6.68 9.22
C ARG A 29 4.12 5.75 10.33
N TYR A 30 3.17 4.88 10.00
CA TYR A 30 2.76 3.78 10.85
C TYR A 30 3.55 2.58 10.34
N TRP A 31 4.41 1.96 11.15
CA TRP A 31 5.26 0.85 10.66
C TRP A 31 4.40 -0.34 10.22
N THR A 32 4.07 -0.41 8.94
CA THR A 32 3.06 -1.30 8.36
C THR A 32 3.64 -2.66 7.92
N ALA A 33 4.90 -2.68 7.46
CA ALA A 33 5.69 -3.90 7.27
C ALA A 33 7.15 -3.53 6.98
N SER A 34 8.07 -4.36 7.48
CA SER A 34 9.50 -4.14 7.45
C SER A 34 10.24 -5.23 6.67
N VAL A 35 11.13 -4.78 5.78
CA VAL A 35 11.98 -5.61 4.91
C VAL A 35 13.43 -5.62 5.39
N MET A 36 14.03 -6.81 5.46
CA MET A 36 15.48 -7.03 5.56
C MET A 36 15.92 -8.01 4.46
N LYS A 37 16.95 -7.65 3.70
CA LYS A 37 17.52 -8.49 2.65
C LYS A 37 18.71 -9.28 3.18
N LEU A 38 18.73 -10.60 3.02
CA LEU A 38 19.85 -11.45 3.44
C LEU A 38 20.58 -12.01 2.20
N ILE A 39 21.79 -11.54 1.93
CA ILE A 39 22.76 -12.37 1.19
C ILE A 39 23.73 -12.89 2.26
N SER A 40 23.90 -14.21 2.35
CA SER A 40 24.75 -14.87 3.36
C SER A 40 24.41 -14.58 4.83
N PHE A 41 23.13 -14.39 5.17
CA PHE A 41 22.65 -14.03 6.52
C PHE A 41 23.12 -12.66 7.04
N ALA A 42 23.64 -11.80 6.17
CA ALA A 42 23.95 -10.40 6.49
C ALA A 42 22.91 -9.46 5.86
N ALA A 43 22.45 -8.49 6.65
CA ALA A 43 21.53 -7.46 6.17
C ALA A 43 22.25 -6.52 5.19
N GLU A 44 21.75 -6.41 3.96
CA GLU A 44 22.28 -5.44 2.98
C GLU A 44 21.60 -4.07 3.04
N THR A 45 20.44 -3.98 3.69
CA THR A 45 19.64 -2.76 3.79
C THR A 45 19.10 -2.60 5.19
N ASP A 46 18.88 -1.35 5.60
CA ASP A 46 18.06 -1.03 6.77
C ASP A 46 16.60 -1.46 6.56
N PHE A 47 15.83 -1.41 7.66
CA PHE A 47 14.39 -1.60 7.66
C PHE A 47 13.69 -0.69 6.64
N GLN A 48 12.95 -1.29 5.72
CA GLN A 48 12.16 -0.54 4.73
C GLN A 48 10.67 -0.76 4.97
N GLU A 49 9.95 0.36 5.13
CA GLU A 49 8.49 0.41 5.05
C GLU A 49 8.05 0.20 3.60
N ILE A 50 7.13 -0.75 3.38
CA ILE A 50 6.68 -1.11 2.03
C ILE A 50 5.31 -0.53 1.66
N ASP A 51 4.48 -0.15 2.64
CA ASP A 51 3.20 0.52 2.42
C ASP A 51 3.10 1.75 3.33
N PHE A 52 2.65 2.88 2.79
CA PHE A 52 2.58 4.15 3.52
C PHE A 52 1.14 4.51 3.94
N GLY A 53 0.20 3.58 3.80
CA GLY A 53 -1.18 3.71 4.25
C GLY A 53 -1.30 3.55 5.76
N HIS A 54 -2.45 3.99 6.29
CA HIS A 54 -2.79 3.84 7.70
C HIS A 54 -3.11 2.38 8.06
N ASP A 55 -3.60 1.58 7.10
CA ASP A 55 -4.21 0.26 7.32
C ASP A 55 -3.54 -0.82 6.46
N PHE A 56 -2.35 -1.27 6.87
CA PHE A 56 -1.61 -2.33 6.19
C PHE A 56 -0.76 -3.08 7.22
N TYR A 57 -1.12 -4.33 7.52
CA TYR A 57 -0.43 -5.12 8.54
C TYR A 57 -0.48 -6.62 8.22
N ALA A 58 0.30 -7.42 8.96
CA ALA A 58 0.33 -8.87 8.87
C ALA A 58 0.45 -9.38 7.41
N THR A 59 1.49 -8.92 6.72
CA THR A 59 1.72 -9.28 5.32
C THR A 59 2.06 -10.75 5.16
N GLN A 60 1.55 -11.38 4.11
CA GLN A 60 1.97 -12.69 3.67
C GLN A 60 2.07 -12.73 2.15
N SER A 61 3.10 -13.39 1.63
CA SER A 61 3.28 -13.54 0.20
C SER A 61 3.45 -15.00 -0.21
N THR A 62 3.22 -15.26 -1.50
CA THR A 62 3.40 -16.58 -2.10
C THR A 62 3.86 -16.44 -3.54
N GLN A 63 4.55 -17.47 -4.04
CA GLN A 63 4.98 -17.52 -5.43
C GLN A 63 3.84 -18.11 -6.28
N ASN A 64 3.43 -17.40 -7.33
CA ASN A 64 2.58 -17.95 -8.38
C ASN A 64 3.44 -18.29 -9.63
N ASN A 65 2.80 -18.72 -10.71
CA ASN A 65 3.49 -19.12 -11.96
C ASN A 65 4.31 -18.02 -12.65
N ARG A 66 4.12 -16.75 -12.29
CA ARG A 66 4.74 -15.58 -12.95
C ARG A 66 5.48 -14.65 -11.99
N SER A 67 4.99 -14.50 -10.77
CA SER A 67 5.41 -13.48 -9.82
C SER A 67 5.20 -13.92 -8.37
N ARG A 68 5.94 -13.29 -7.47
CA ARG A 68 5.61 -13.29 -6.05
C ARG A 68 4.45 -12.31 -5.84
N ILE A 69 3.37 -12.78 -5.24
CA ILE A 69 2.20 -11.96 -4.89
C ILE A 69 2.09 -11.81 -3.38
N LEU A 70 1.66 -10.64 -2.94
CA LEU A 70 1.49 -10.29 -1.54
C LEU A 70 0.04 -9.90 -1.26
N ILE A 71 -0.42 -10.26 -0.07
CA ILE A 71 -1.64 -9.79 0.55
C ILE A 71 -1.36 -9.39 2.00
N ALA A 72 -2.16 -8.49 2.53
CA ALA A 72 -2.04 -7.96 3.88
C ALA A 72 -3.43 -7.74 4.49
N TRP A 73 -3.49 -7.75 5.82
CA TRP A 73 -4.63 -7.26 6.57
C TRP A 73 -4.78 -5.75 6.36
N LEU A 74 -5.96 -5.33 5.89
CA LEU A 74 -6.33 -3.92 5.73
C LEU A 74 -6.88 -3.42 7.07
N GLY A 75 -5.96 -3.15 8.00
CA GLY A 75 -6.26 -2.58 9.32
C GLY A 75 -5.00 -2.55 10.18
N MET A 76 -5.09 -1.94 11.36
CA MET A 76 -3.98 -1.87 12.30
C MET A 76 -4.29 -2.53 13.64
N TRP A 77 -3.25 -3.04 14.30
CA TRP A 77 -3.38 -3.62 15.64
C TRP A 77 -3.78 -2.57 16.69
N GLN A 78 -3.43 -1.29 16.49
CA GLN A 78 -3.83 -0.21 17.39
C GLN A 78 -5.34 0.04 17.37
N ASP A 79 -6.03 -0.27 16.27
CA ASP A 79 -7.48 -0.07 16.14
C ASP A 79 -8.29 -1.03 17.01
N PHE A 80 -7.69 -2.17 17.39
CA PHE A 80 -8.29 -3.17 18.28
C PHE A 80 -7.95 -2.94 19.75
N GLY A 81 -7.27 -1.83 20.09
CA GLY A 81 -7.03 -1.38 21.45
C GLY A 81 -8.33 -0.98 22.16
N SER A 82 -8.40 -1.23 23.47
CA SER A 82 -9.59 -1.13 24.32
C SER A 82 -10.22 0.28 24.40
N ASN A 83 -10.99 0.68 23.37
CA ASN A 83 -12.10 1.64 23.37
C ASN A 83 -12.50 2.13 21.97
N THR A 84 -11.88 1.62 20.90
CA THR A 84 -12.27 1.98 19.53
C THR A 84 -13.35 1.03 19.02
N THR A 85 -14.59 1.50 18.94
CA THR A 85 -15.64 0.80 18.18
C THR A 85 -15.50 1.16 16.71
N LEU A 86 -14.89 0.27 15.92
CA LEU A 86 -14.91 0.40 14.48
C LEU A 86 -16.34 0.26 13.95
N VAL A 87 -16.71 1.06 12.95
CA VAL A 87 -18.07 1.09 12.39
C VAL A 87 -18.49 -0.30 11.91
N GLU A 88 -17.58 -1.07 11.31
CA GLU A 88 -17.80 -2.46 10.90
C GLU A 88 -18.25 -3.41 12.02
N HIS A 89 -17.84 -3.17 13.27
CA HIS A 89 -18.25 -3.99 14.41
C HIS A 89 -19.76 -3.93 14.64
N THR A 90 -20.39 -2.80 14.33
CA THR A 90 -21.86 -2.65 14.43
C THR A 90 -22.60 -3.54 13.42
N TYR A 91 -21.90 -4.01 12.39
CA TYR A 91 -22.41 -4.95 11.39
C TYR A 91 -21.93 -6.39 11.61
N GLY A 92 -21.26 -6.68 12.74
CA GLY A 92 -20.71 -8.00 13.04
C GLY A 92 -19.56 -8.42 12.12
N ARG A 93 -18.80 -7.44 11.60
CA ARG A 93 -17.65 -7.65 10.71
C ARG A 93 -16.38 -7.08 11.35
N ALA A 94 -15.22 -7.53 10.90
CA ALA A 94 -13.94 -6.98 11.31
C ALA A 94 -12.95 -7.05 10.14
N GLY A 95 -12.38 -5.90 9.80
CA GLY A 95 -11.35 -5.69 8.80
C GLY A 95 -11.69 -6.17 7.39
N ALA A 96 -10.66 -6.13 6.56
CA ALA A 96 -10.67 -6.66 5.20
C ALA A 96 -9.25 -7.12 4.84
N LEU A 97 -9.13 -7.78 3.69
CA LEU A 97 -7.83 -7.99 3.06
C LEU A 97 -7.59 -6.91 2.02
N THR A 98 -6.33 -6.53 1.85
CA THR A 98 -5.88 -5.73 0.71
C THR A 98 -6.06 -6.51 -0.60
N ILE A 99 -6.04 -5.79 -1.73
CA ILE A 99 -5.92 -6.42 -3.04
C ILE A 99 -4.55 -7.11 -3.18
N PHE A 100 -4.48 -8.17 -3.98
CA PHE A 100 -3.20 -8.82 -4.30
C PHE A 100 -2.27 -7.88 -5.06
N ARG A 101 -1.00 -7.92 -4.70
CA ARG A 101 0.04 -7.09 -5.32
C ARG A 101 1.22 -7.94 -5.80
N ASN A 102 1.64 -7.75 -7.04
CA ASN A 102 2.89 -8.27 -7.58
C ASN A 102 4.08 -7.56 -6.93
N LEU A 103 5.05 -8.34 -6.44
CA LEU A 103 6.32 -7.84 -5.92
C LEU A 103 7.39 -7.87 -7.01
N THR A 104 8.16 -6.80 -7.10
CA THR A 104 9.36 -6.68 -7.93
C THR A 104 10.45 -5.95 -7.16
N LEU A 105 11.70 -6.00 -7.62
CA LEU A 105 12.78 -5.28 -6.99
C LEU A 105 13.32 -4.17 -7.90
N LYS A 106 13.41 -2.94 -7.37
CA LYS A 106 14.05 -1.81 -8.06
C LYS A 106 14.99 -1.11 -7.10
N ASN A 107 16.29 -1.04 -7.44
CA ASN A 107 17.31 -0.38 -6.62
C ASN A 107 17.30 -0.83 -5.14
N ASN A 108 17.22 -2.14 -4.90
CA ASN A 108 17.10 -2.74 -3.55
C ASN A 108 15.86 -2.29 -2.74
N ARG A 109 14.80 -1.83 -3.40
CA ARG A 109 13.50 -1.58 -2.81
C ARG A 109 12.45 -2.49 -3.42
N ILE A 110 11.58 -3.03 -2.57
CA ILE A 110 10.39 -3.75 -3.03
C ILE A 110 9.44 -2.73 -3.65
N VAL A 111 9.01 -3.01 -4.87
CA VAL A 111 7.98 -2.25 -5.57
C VAL A 111 6.76 -3.15 -5.72
N MET A 112 5.61 -2.62 -5.33
CA MET A 112 4.32 -3.31 -5.40
C MET A 112 3.45 -2.71 -6.50
N LYS A 113 2.81 -3.56 -7.29
CA LYS A 113 1.75 -3.17 -8.22
C LYS A 113 0.53 -4.06 -8.03
N PRO A 114 -0.71 -3.58 -8.21
CA PRO A 114 -1.86 -4.47 -8.31
C PRO A 114 -1.59 -5.62 -9.29
N VAL A 115 -2.13 -6.81 -9.01
CA VAL A 115 -2.05 -7.92 -9.98
C VAL A 115 -2.76 -7.55 -11.28
N ASP A 116 -2.25 -8.05 -12.41
CA ASP A 116 -2.65 -7.58 -13.75
C ASP A 116 -4.16 -7.72 -14.02
N ASN A 117 -4.79 -8.77 -13.49
CA ASN A 117 -6.23 -9.00 -13.65
C ASN A 117 -7.13 -8.05 -12.84
N MET A 118 -6.56 -7.21 -11.97
CA MET A 118 -7.35 -6.16 -11.29
C MET A 118 -8.01 -5.19 -12.27
N VAL A 119 -7.46 -5.04 -13.48
CA VAL A 119 -8.02 -4.19 -14.53
C VAL A 119 -9.40 -4.67 -15.00
N GLU A 120 -9.73 -5.95 -14.82
CA GLU A 120 -11.01 -6.53 -15.21
C GLU A 120 -12.17 -6.08 -14.30
N LEU A 121 -11.84 -5.57 -13.10
CA LEU A 121 -12.82 -5.00 -12.16
C LEU A 121 -13.16 -3.54 -12.47
N ARG A 122 -12.44 -2.90 -13.40
CA ARG A 122 -12.69 -1.51 -13.78
C ARG A 122 -13.99 -1.42 -14.55
N GLU A 123 -14.81 -0.46 -14.15
CA GLU A 123 -15.92 0.01 -14.97
C GLU A 123 -15.42 1.02 -16.01
N GLY A 124 -16.34 1.62 -16.78
CA GLY A 124 -15.99 2.65 -17.77
C GLY A 124 -15.24 3.83 -17.15
N PRO A 125 -14.38 4.53 -17.92
CA PRO A 125 -13.63 5.66 -17.41
C PRO A 125 -14.58 6.81 -17.05
N VAL A 126 -14.38 7.39 -15.86
CA VAL A 126 -15.04 8.64 -15.46
C VAL A 126 -14.49 9.81 -16.29
N PHE A 127 -13.19 9.79 -16.58
CA PHE A 127 -12.50 10.72 -17.44
C PHE A 127 -11.29 10.03 -18.09
N ASN A 128 -11.02 10.33 -19.36
CA ASN A 128 -9.83 9.88 -20.08
C ASN A 128 -9.35 11.00 -21.00
N GLY A 129 -8.28 11.67 -20.64
CA GLY A 129 -7.77 12.84 -21.35
C GLY A 129 -6.56 13.46 -20.65
N THR A 130 -6.05 14.54 -21.23
CA THR A 130 -5.03 15.38 -20.59
C THR A 130 -5.75 16.45 -19.78
N LEU A 131 -5.40 16.58 -18.49
CA LEU A 131 -5.81 17.74 -17.69
C LEU A 131 -4.78 18.84 -17.97
N ASP A 132 -5.14 19.80 -18.82
CA ASP A 132 -4.28 20.95 -19.09
C ASP A 132 -4.32 21.89 -17.88
N MET A 133 -3.14 22.17 -17.32
CA MET A 133 -2.96 22.75 -16.00
C MET A 133 -3.44 24.21 -15.89
N GLU A 134 -4.67 24.41 -15.42
CA GLU A 134 -5.14 25.36 -14.39
C GLU A 134 -6.68 25.37 -14.42
N ASN A 135 -7.32 24.97 -13.32
CA ASN A 135 -8.79 25.03 -13.09
C ASN A 135 -9.68 23.94 -13.72
N GLU A 136 -9.15 22.83 -14.22
CA GLU A 136 -10.01 21.69 -14.59
C GLU A 136 -10.40 20.88 -13.35
N ILE A 137 -11.70 20.87 -13.03
CA ILE A 137 -12.29 20.09 -11.94
C ILE A 137 -13.06 18.92 -12.54
N THR A 138 -12.62 17.70 -12.24
CA THR A 138 -13.37 16.48 -12.58
C THR A 138 -14.01 15.90 -11.31
N ALA A 139 -15.32 15.73 -11.32
CA ALA A 139 -16.03 15.07 -10.24
C ALA A 139 -15.74 13.56 -10.24
N LEU A 140 -15.20 13.06 -9.14
CA LEU A 140 -14.98 11.63 -8.94
C LEU A 140 -16.16 10.99 -8.19
N PRO A 141 -16.52 9.72 -8.48
CA PRO A 141 -17.41 8.94 -7.63
C PRO A 141 -16.80 8.71 -6.24
N GLN A 142 -17.55 8.07 -5.34
CA GLN A 142 -17.10 7.78 -3.98
C GLN A 142 -15.76 6.99 -3.95
N THR A 143 -15.53 6.14 -4.94
CA THR A 143 -14.31 5.36 -5.12
C THR A 143 -13.87 5.43 -6.57
N ALA A 144 -12.64 5.87 -6.83
CA ALA A 144 -12.06 5.94 -8.17
C ALA A 144 -10.60 5.48 -8.14
N GLU A 145 -10.13 4.96 -9.26
CA GLU A 145 -8.71 4.75 -9.53
C GLU A 145 -8.19 5.93 -10.36
N LEU A 146 -7.00 6.43 -10.02
CA LEU A 146 -6.34 7.49 -10.78
C LEU A 146 -5.06 6.95 -11.41
N ILE A 147 -4.97 7.02 -12.74
CA ILE A 147 -3.77 6.65 -13.49
C ILE A 147 -3.14 7.93 -14.04
N VAL A 148 -2.10 8.42 -13.37
CA VAL A 148 -1.39 9.64 -13.76
C VAL A 148 -0.13 9.29 -14.56
N SER A 149 -0.03 9.85 -15.76
CA SER A 149 1.21 9.88 -16.54
C SER A 149 1.74 11.32 -16.54
N ALA A 150 2.86 11.55 -15.87
CA ALA A 150 3.45 12.88 -15.74
C ALA A 150 4.98 12.83 -15.91
N ASN A 151 5.59 13.99 -16.15
CA ASN A 151 7.04 14.14 -16.09
C ASN A 151 7.49 14.23 -14.61
N TRP A 152 8.04 13.14 -14.11
CA TRP A 152 8.52 13.03 -12.73
C TRP A 152 9.79 13.85 -12.41
N SER A 153 10.35 14.59 -13.38
CA SER A 153 11.38 15.60 -13.09
C SER A 153 10.81 16.87 -12.47
N GLN A 154 9.49 16.99 -12.40
CA GLN A 154 8.77 18.11 -11.81
C GLN A 154 7.97 17.63 -10.59
N ILE A 155 7.67 18.57 -9.69
CA ILE A 155 6.74 18.29 -8.59
C ILE A 155 5.34 18.19 -9.18
N VAL A 156 4.70 17.05 -8.94
CA VAL A 156 3.30 16.82 -9.28
C VAL A 156 2.52 16.87 -7.97
N GLU A 157 1.58 17.81 -7.86
CA GLU A 157 0.68 17.93 -6.71
C GLU A 157 -0.74 17.54 -7.14
N LEU A 158 -1.38 16.65 -6.37
CA LEU A 158 -2.78 16.28 -6.59
C LEU A 158 -3.63 16.90 -5.49
N GLN A 159 -4.55 17.77 -5.88
CA GLN A 159 -5.49 18.42 -4.96
C GLN A 159 -6.88 17.81 -5.07
N PHE A 160 -7.38 17.29 -3.96
CA PHE A 160 -8.73 16.73 -3.88
C PHE A 160 -9.64 17.71 -3.14
N LEU A 161 -10.64 18.25 -3.83
CA LEU A 161 -11.69 19.06 -3.22
C LEU A 161 -12.79 18.14 -2.67
N GLY A 162 -12.91 18.07 -1.35
CA GLY A 162 -13.99 17.34 -0.68
C GLY A 162 -15.35 17.99 -0.92
N ARG A 163 -16.43 17.21 -0.79
CA ARG A 163 -17.82 17.73 -0.83
C ARG A 163 -18.13 18.74 0.29
N ASP A 164 -17.30 18.77 1.32
CA ASP A 164 -17.32 19.74 2.41
C ASP A 164 -16.61 21.06 2.06
N GLY A 165 -16.12 21.21 0.81
CA GLY A 165 -15.42 22.38 0.33
C GLY A 165 -13.97 22.51 0.80
N ARG A 166 -13.40 21.44 1.40
CA ARG A 166 -12.03 21.45 1.91
C ARG A 166 -11.09 20.72 0.96
N PHE A 167 -9.92 21.33 0.71
CA PHE A 167 -8.85 20.68 -0.03
C PHE A 167 -8.09 19.67 0.84
N ARG A 168 -7.73 18.55 0.24
CA ARG A 168 -6.81 17.56 0.79
C ARG A 168 -5.69 17.34 -0.21
N HIS A 169 -4.45 17.26 0.29
CA HIS A 169 -3.24 17.08 -0.52
C HIS A 169 -2.70 15.67 -0.30
N ILE A 170 -2.19 15.05 -1.38
CA ILE A 170 -1.41 13.81 -1.34
C ILE A 170 -0.08 14.07 -2.04
#